data_AF-A0A8H9UYS0-F1
#
_entry.id   AF-A0A8H9UYS0-F1
#
_cell.length_a   1.000
_cell.length_b   1.000
_cell.length_c   1.000
_cell.angle_alpha   90.00
_cell.angle_beta   90.00
_cell.angle_gamma   90.00
#
_symmetry.space_group_name_H-M   'P 1'
#
loop_
_entity.id
_entity.type
_entity.pdbx_description
1 polymer ?
#
loop_
_entity_poly.entity_id
_entity_poly.type
_entity_poly.pdbx_seq_one_letter_code
_entity_poly.pdbx_strand_id
1 'polypeptide(L)' 'MNSKELKILIKNNQPIYFEDHIVRIVEFFDIFNIAEIIFENQKKIIVDISLLSDKKLKNKESSINIFTGGNINDKSFGK' A
#
# COMPACT_ATOMS: atom_id res chain seq x y z
N MET A 1 -7.26 -1.81 -4.40
CA MET A 1 -7.65 -2.82 -5.42
C MET A 1 -9.13 -2.67 -5.79
N ASN A 2 -9.71 -3.57 -6.61
CA ASN A 2 -11.15 -3.66 -6.83
C ASN A 2 -11.78 -4.94 -6.21
N SER A 3 -13.11 -5.02 -6.18
CA SER A 3 -13.83 -6.14 -5.58
C SER A 3 -13.57 -7.51 -6.22
N LYS A 4 -13.33 -7.57 -7.54
CA LYS A 4 -12.98 -8.83 -8.23
C LYS A 4 -11.61 -9.33 -7.79
N GLU A 5 -10.64 -8.42 -7.71
CA GLU A 5 -9.28 -8.73 -7.23
C GLU A 5 -9.33 -9.23 -5.79
N LEU A 6 -10.07 -8.52 -4.91
CA LEU A 6 -10.23 -8.91 -3.51
C LEU A 6 -10.79 -10.32 -3.36
N LYS A 7 -11.83 -10.68 -4.13
CA LYS A 7 -12.42 -12.02 -4.14
C LYS A 7 -11.42 -13.10 -4.54
N ILE A 8 -10.56 -12.82 -5.52
CA ILE A 8 -9.52 -13.76 -5.95
C ILE A 8 -8.50 -13.98 -4.83
N LEU A 9 -8.06 -12.90 -4.17
CA LEU A 9 -7.11 -12.99 -3.05
C LEU A 9 -7.68 -13.80 -1.89
N ILE A 10 -8.94 -13.53 -1.50
CA ILE A 10 -9.64 -14.30 -0.46
C ILE A 10 -9.73 -15.78 -0.84
N LYS A 11 -10.18 -16.09 -2.07
CA LYS A 11 -10.33 -17.47 -2.56
C LYS A 11 -9.00 -18.24 -2.55
N ASN A 12 -7.91 -17.56 -2.88
CA ASN A 12 -6.57 -18.15 -2.94
C ASN A 12 -5.84 -18.13 -1.60
N ASN A 13 -6.47 -17.64 -0.53
CA ASN A 13 -5.87 -17.45 0.79
C ASN A 13 -4.57 -16.61 0.73
N GLN A 14 -4.55 -15.60 -0.16
CA GLN A 14 -3.42 -14.70 -0.33
C GLN A 14 -3.46 -13.56 0.70
N PRO A 15 -2.28 -13.06 1.13
CA PRO A 15 -2.23 -11.98 2.11
C PRO A 15 -2.81 -10.69 1.54
N ILE A 16 -3.58 -9.98 2.37
CA ILE A 16 -4.17 -8.69 2.06
C ILE A 16 -3.63 -7.68 3.07
N TYR A 17 -3.28 -6.50 2.59
CA TYR A 17 -2.63 -5.45 3.37
C TYR A 17 -3.48 -4.18 3.41
N PHE A 18 -3.45 -3.52 4.57
CA PHE A 18 -3.94 -2.16 4.80
C PHE A 18 -2.87 -1.39 5.57
N GLU A 19 -2.38 -0.27 5.02
CA GLU A 19 -1.32 0.56 5.65
C GLU A 19 -0.13 -0.29 6.17
N ASP A 20 0.36 -1.23 5.37
CA ASP A 20 1.50 -2.12 5.68
C ASP A 20 1.27 -3.19 6.73
N HIS A 21 0.05 -3.26 7.26
CA HIS A 21 -0.38 -4.33 8.15
C HIS A 21 -1.13 -5.40 7.37
N ILE A 22 -0.81 -6.67 7.64
CA ILE A 22 -1.61 -7.80 7.17
C ILE A 22 -2.96 -7.73 7.88
N VAL A 23 -4.03 -7.89 7.11
CA VAL A 23 -5.39 -7.88 7.61
C VAL A 23 -6.14 -9.11 7.10
N ARG A 24 -7.13 -9.54 7.89
CA ARG A 24 -8.08 -10.55 7.46
C ARG A 24 -9.39 -9.87 7.10
N ILE A 25 -9.97 -10.23 5.96
CA ILE A 25 -11.31 -9.80 5.58
C ILE A 25 -12.33 -10.59 6.40
N VAL A 26 -13.19 -9.89 7.13
CA VAL A 26 -14.31 -10.50 7.87
C VAL A 26 -15.53 -10.57 6.98
N GLU A 27 -15.85 -9.44 6.34
CA GLU A 27 -16.99 -9.29 5.43
C GLU A 27 -16.65 -8.23 4.39
N PHE A 28 -17.23 -8.32 3.19
CA PHE A 28 -17.13 -7.25 2.20
C PHE A 28 -18.50 -7.00 1.58
N PHE A 29 -18.81 -5.73 1.34
CA PHE A 29 -20.08 -5.27 0.82
C PHE A 29 -19.88 -4.69 -0.57
N ASP A 30 -20.07 -5.52 -1.60
CA ASP A 30 -19.82 -5.15 -3.00
C ASP A 30 -20.55 -3.86 -3.44
N ILE A 31 -21.79 -3.67 -2.98
CA ILE A 31 -22.63 -2.52 -3.35
C ILE A 31 -21.98 -1.19 -2.93
N PHE A 32 -21.28 -1.19 -1.80
CA PHE A 32 -20.66 0.00 -1.22
C PHE A 32 -19.15 0.08 -1.49
N ASN A 33 -18.55 -0.93 -2.15
CA ASN A 33 -17.11 -1.03 -2.35
C ASN A 33 -16.29 -0.94 -1.04
N ILE A 34 -16.82 -1.49 0.06
CA ILE A 34 -16.18 -1.50 1.38
C ILE A 34 -15.95 -2.93 1.90
N ALA A 35 -15.02 -3.08 2.82
CA ALA A 35 -14.77 -4.33 3.55
C ALA A 35 -14.60 -4.07 5.06
N GLU A 36 -15.17 -4.94 5.89
CA GLU A 36 -14.79 -5.08 7.30
C GLU A 36 -13.51 -5.92 7.36
N ILE A 37 -12.47 -5.34 7.95
CA ILE A 37 -11.17 -5.98 8.13
C ILE A 37 -10.83 -6.09 9.61
N ILE A 38 -10.03 -7.09 9.95
CA ILE A 38 -9.51 -7.29 11.30
C ILE A 38 -7.98 -7.40 11.27
N PHE A 39 -7.33 -6.65 12.16
CA PHE A 39 -5.89 -6.70 12.39
C PHE A 39 -5.53 -7.81 13.39
N GLU A 40 -4.24 -8.13 13.52
CA GLU A 40 -3.73 -9.12 14.48
C GLU A 40 -4.12 -8.81 15.94
N ASN A 41 -4.19 -7.54 16.30
CA ASN A 41 -4.65 -7.07 17.61
C ASN A 41 -6.17 -7.12 17.81
N GLN A 42 -6.89 -7.82 16.92
CA GLN A 42 -8.34 -7.98 16.91
C GLN A 42 -9.16 -6.70 16.74
N LYS A 43 -8.52 -5.57 16.38
CA LYS A 43 -9.23 -4.35 16.03
C LYS A 43 -9.96 -4.56 14.70
N LYS A 44 -11.26 -4.30 14.68
CA LYS A 44 -12.08 -4.29 13.46
C LYS A 44 -12.29 -2.88 12.95
N ILE A 45 -12.18 -2.68 11.65
CA ILE A 45 -12.53 -1.41 10.99
C ILE A 45 -13.22 -1.69 9.64
N ILE A 46 -13.97 -0.71 9.14
CA ILE A 46 -14.54 -0.72 7.80
C ILE A 46 -13.69 0.20 6.93
N VAL A 47 -13.25 -0.28 5.76
CA VAL A 47 -12.43 0.48 4.81
C VAL A 47 -12.96 0.33 3.40
N ASP A 48 -12.64 1.30 2.54
CA ASP A 48 -12.85 1.16 1.10
C ASP A 48 -11.87 0.13 0.52
N ILE A 49 -12.34 -0.72 -0.40
CA ILE A 49 -11.55 -1.79 -1.04
C ILE A 49 -10.36 -1.22 -1.84
N SER A 50 -10.46 0.02 -2.33
CA SER A 50 -9.37 0.71 -3.02
C SER A 50 -8.14 0.89 -2.15
N LEU A 51 -8.31 1.01 -0.83
CA LEU A 51 -7.22 1.17 0.16
C LEU A 51 -6.51 -0.15 0.48
N LEU A 52 -7.08 -1.28 0.07
CA LEU A 52 -6.46 -2.60 0.24
C LEU A 52 -5.48 -2.91 -0.89
N SER A 53 -4.44 -3.67 -0.55
CA SER A 53 -3.36 -4.07 -1.44
C SER A 53 -3.02 -5.55 -1.28
N ASP A 54 -2.58 -6.20 -2.36
CA ASP A 54 -1.98 -7.54 -2.37
C ASP A 54 -0.49 -7.51 -1.99
N LYS A 55 0.07 -6.31 -1.87
CA LYS A 55 1.47 -6.05 -1.53
C LYS A 55 1.55 -5.24 -0.26
N LYS A 56 2.49 -5.61 0.60
CA LYS A 56 2.99 -4.71 1.65
C LYS A 56 3.56 -3.48 0.95
N LEU A 57 3.11 -2.27 1.28
CA LEU A 57 3.85 -1.10 0.81
C LEU A 57 5.17 -1.17 1.59
N LYS A 58 6.26 -1.44 0.88
CA LYS A 58 7.56 -1.10 1.48
C LYS A 58 7.51 0.41 1.64
N ASN A 59 7.90 0.89 2.81
CA ASN A 59 8.07 2.30 3.16
C ASN A 59 8.04 3.19 1.92
N LYS A 60 7.27 4.27 1.97
CA LYS A 60 7.67 5.49 1.26
C LYS A 60 9.05 5.87 1.81
N GLU A 61 10.11 5.18 1.37
CA GLU A 61 11.36 5.83 1.07
C GLU A 61 10.94 6.89 0.09
N SER A 62 10.76 8.08 0.66
CA SER A 62 10.73 9.34 -0.03
C SER A 62 11.78 9.24 -1.13
N SER A 63 11.33 8.91 -2.33
CA SER A 63 12.03 9.25 -3.56
C SER A 63 11.98 10.76 -3.62
N ILE A 64 12.84 11.37 -2.80
CA ILE A 64 13.33 12.71 -3.03
C ILE A 64 14.01 12.54 -4.39
N ASN A 65 13.27 12.83 -5.45
CA ASN A 65 13.86 13.22 -6.72
C ASN A 65 14.68 14.46 -6.37
N ILE A 66 15.93 14.26 -5.98
CA ILE A 66 16.91 15.33 -5.94
C ILE A 66 17.13 15.68 -7.41
N PHE A 67 16.29 16.56 -7.93
CA PHE A 67 16.65 17.37 -9.06
C PHE A 67 17.79 18.27 -8.57
N THR A 68 19.04 17.82 -8.71
CA THR A 68 20.18 18.74 -8.71
C THR A 68 20.10 19.55 -9.99
N GLY A 69 19.19 20.52 -10.01
CA GLY A 69 19.27 21.64 -10.93
C GLY A 69 20.49 22.48 -10.54
N GLY A 70 21.52 22.42 -11.38
CA GLY A 70 22.55 23.45 -11.55
C GLY A 70 23.43 23.81 -10.35
N ASN A 71 24.69 23.36 -10.36
CA ASN A 71 25.82 24.29 -10.25
C ASN A 71 27.09 23.64 -10.81
N ILE A 72 27.33 23.80 -12.11
CA ILE A 72 28.66 23.59 -12.72
C ILE A 72 29.54 24.79 -12.34
N ASN A 73 30.08 24.77 -11.13
CA ASN A 73 31.12 25.71 -10.71
C ASN A 73 32.07 25.05 -9.70
N ASP A 74 32.56 23.85 -10.03
CA ASP A 74 33.72 23.29 -9.34
C ASP A 74 34.97 23.51 -10.19
N LYS A 75 35.65 24.63 -9.92
CA LYS A 75 37.03 24.86 -10.33
C LYS A 75 37.92 23.99 -9.45
N SER A 76 38.54 22.95 -10.01
CA SER A 76 39.94 22.58 -9.72
C SER A 76 40.36 21.28 -10.43
N PHE A 77 41.00 21.41 -11.58
CA PHE A 77 42.05 20.46 -11.98
C PHE A 77 43.37 21.21 -11.87
N GLY A 78 44.22 20.74 -10.94
CA GLY A 78 45.56 21.23 -10.73
C GLY A 78 46.44 21.04 -11.97
N LYS A 79 47.37 21.98 -12.15
CA LYS A 79 48.57 21.78 -12.95
C LYS A 79 49.60 20.98 -12.16
#